data_AF-A0A3D1AP28-F1
#
_entry.id   AF-A0A3D1AP28-F1
#
_cell.length_a   1.000
_cell.length_b   1.000
_cell.length_c   1.000
_cell.angle_alpha   90.00
_cell.angle_beta   90.00
_cell.angle_gamma   90.00
#
_symmetry.space_group_name_H-M   'P 1'
#
loop_
_entity.id
_entity.type
_entity.pdbx_description
1 polymer ?
#
loop_
_entity_poly.entity_id
_entity_poly.type
_entity_poly.pdbx_seq_one_letter_code
_entity_poly.pdbx_strand_id
1 'polypeptide(L)'
;MSVSKKIKIACIFDNFFPKLGGEPIQNQTLVENLHNSEKFSPVVFPLMWEQGLDTNRFDFPVHPVRTYTKFPDDFNKVTPAILWDRAINLLRSKSIHRHLAAVDIILTDLHSAALIGAYYKNSLGKKLAIRFGGNVFRQGEYRHEIEDKYHWLKGYFFQIPARYAFNAADRIIVNGHDLHTELTDVGFDGGKIHIIPVGFSPDIFFPPPASHEELLVADNTPLRILFYGRIT
;
A
#
# COMPACT_ATOMS: atom_id res chain seq x y z
N MET A 1 -17.58 -2.15 34.03
CA MET A 1 -16.46 -2.53 33.14
C MET A 1 -16.04 -1.29 32.35
N SER A 2 -14.80 -0.86 32.45
CA SER A 2 -14.28 0.30 31.70
C SER A 2 -14.04 -0.11 30.25
N VAL A 3 -14.72 0.51 29.29
CA VAL A 3 -14.45 0.28 27.87
C VAL A 3 -13.07 0.85 27.58
N SER A 4 -12.10 -0.04 27.30
CA SER A 4 -10.75 0.38 26.89
C SER A 4 -10.86 1.25 25.63
N LYS A 5 -10.27 2.44 25.66
CA LYS A 5 -10.29 3.37 24.52
C LYS A 5 -9.52 2.74 23.35
N LYS A 6 -10.21 2.48 22.23
CA LYS A 6 -9.58 2.00 20.98
C LYS A 6 -8.52 3.00 20.48
N ILE A 7 -7.42 2.47 19.95
CA ILE A 7 -6.35 3.24 19.29
C ILE A 7 -6.84 3.66 17.90
N LYS A 8 -6.83 4.95 17.60
CA LYS A 8 -7.28 5.48 16.31
C LYS A 8 -6.14 5.46 15.31
N ILE A 9 -6.37 4.82 14.16
CA ILE A 9 -5.36 4.69 13.09
C ILE A 9 -5.89 5.34 11.82
N ALA A 10 -5.15 6.29 11.25
CA ALA A 10 -5.41 6.76 9.90
C ALA A 10 -4.62 5.90 8.90
N CYS A 11 -5.33 5.22 8.01
CA CYS A 11 -4.75 4.38 6.97
C CYS A 11 -4.78 5.15 5.64
N ILE A 12 -3.65 5.71 5.22
CA ILE A 12 -3.53 6.48 3.96
C ILE A 12 -2.91 5.55 2.93
N PHE A 13 -3.66 5.20 1.88
CA PHE A 13 -3.21 4.19 0.92
C PHE A 13 -3.32 4.66 -0.52
N ASP A 14 -2.23 4.59 -1.28
CA ASP A 14 -2.30 4.69 -2.73
C ASP A 14 -2.93 3.41 -3.31
N ASN A 15 -2.56 2.23 -2.80
CA ASN A 15 -3.09 0.95 -3.25
C ASN A 15 -4.25 0.50 -2.37
N PHE A 16 -5.47 0.88 -2.73
CA PHE A 16 -6.68 0.44 -2.06
C PHE A 16 -7.79 0.19 -3.09
N PHE A 17 -8.80 -0.59 -2.72
CA PHE A 17 -9.98 -0.79 -3.56
C PHE A 17 -10.54 0.56 -4.05
N PRO A 18 -10.89 0.72 -5.34
CA PRO A 18 -11.14 -0.33 -6.34
C PRO A 18 -9.91 -0.76 -7.17
N LYS A 19 -8.68 -0.36 -6.80
CA LYS A 19 -7.48 -0.83 -7.50
C LYS A 19 -7.35 -2.36 -7.35
N LEU A 20 -6.89 -3.02 -8.40
CA LEU A 20 -6.67 -4.47 -8.43
C LEU A 20 -5.19 -4.81 -8.25
N GLY A 21 -4.91 -5.94 -7.59
CA GLY A 21 -3.56 -6.46 -7.39
C GLY A 21 -3.30 -6.93 -5.95
N GLY A 22 -2.09 -7.43 -5.70
CA GLY A 22 -1.71 -7.93 -4.38
C GLY A 22 -1.71 -6.84 -3.29
N GLU A 23 -1.18 -5.65 -3.58
CA GLU A 23 -1.12 -4.56 -2.58
C GLU A 23 -2.50 -4.04 -2.16
N PRO A 24 -3.45 -3.75 -3.09
CA PRO A 24 -4.81 -3.37 -2.71
C PRO A 24 -5.53 -4.41 -1.84
N ILE A 25 -5.42 -5.71 -2.18
CA ILE A 25 -6.02 -6.80 -1.40
C ILE A 25 -5.42 -6.81 0.01
N GLN A 26 -4.08 -6.75 0.11
CA GLN A 26 -3.40 -6.74 1.41
C GLN A 26 -3.80 -5.55 2.27
N ASN A 27 -3.88 -4.33 1.71
CA ASN A 27 -4.27 -3.14 2.45
C ASN A 27 -5.73 -3.19 2.91
N GLN A 28 -6.64 -3.73 2.09
CA GLN A 28 -8.02 -3.93 2.47
C GLN A 28 -8.15 -4.95 3.61
N THR A 29 -7.58 -6.15 3.45
CA THR A 29 -7.61 -7.20 4.49
C THR A 29 -6.93 -6.75 5.78
N LEU A 30 -5.87 -5.95 5.69
CA LEU A 30 -5.23 -5.35 6.86
C LEU A 30 -6.18 -4.43 7.63
N VAL A 31 -6.90 -3.54 6.94
CA VAL A 31 -7.86 -2.63 7.59
C VAL A 31 -9.03 -3.40 8.19
N GLU A 32 -9.57 -4.40 7.49
CA GLU A 32 -10.63 -5.26 8.00
C GLU A 32 -10.21 -5.94 9.31
N ASN A 33 -9.00 -6.52 9.34
CA ASN A 33 -8.46 -7.12 10.56
C ASN A 33 -8.21 -6.09 11.68
N LEU A 34 -7.75 -4.88 11.36
CA LEU A 34 -7.63 -3.79 12.34
C LEU A 34 -9.00 -3.37 12.89
N HIS A 35 -10.02 -3.25 12.03
CA HIS A 35 -11.37 -2.89 12.43
C HIS A 35 -12.01 -3.95 13.34
N ASN A 36 -11.85 -5.22 12.96
CA ASN A 36 -12.34 -6.37 13.71
C ASN A 36 -11.57 -6.60 15.01
N SER A 37 -10.38 -6.01 15.14
CA SER A 37 -9.70 -5.98 16.44
C SER A 37 -10.46 -5.09 17.44
N GLU A 38 -10.62 -5.58 18.67
CA GLU A 38 -11.15 -4.76 19.76
C GLU A 38 -10.22 -3.59 20.13
N LYS A 39 -8.98 -3.61 19.65
CA LYS A 39 -7.92 -2.66 20.01
C LYS A 39 -7.87 -1.42 19.12
N PHE A 40 -8.22 -1.54 17.83
CA PHE A 40 -7.99 -0.49 16.85
C PHE A 40 -9.29 0.05 16.25
N SER A 41 -9.25 1.32 15.85
CA SER A 41 -10.33 2.03 15.16
C SER A 41 -9.75 2.68 13.90
N PRO A 42 -9.66 1.94 12.78
CA PRO A 42 -9.10 2.47 11.55
C PRO A 42 -10.06 3.45 10.86
N VAL A 43 -9.48 4.44 10.17
CA VAL A 43 -10.15 5.32 9.20
C VAL A 43 -9.29 5.33 7.94
N VAL A 44 -9.88 5.06 6.79
CA VAL A 44 -9.14 4.90 5.53
C VAL A 44 -9.24 6.15 4.66
N PHE A 45 -8.11 6.53 4.08
CA PHE A 45 -7.95 7.63 3.14
C PHE A 45 -7.34 7.10 1.84
N PRO A 46 -8.13 6.46 0.97
CA PRO A 46 -7.61 5.95 -0.29
C PRO A 46 -7.30 7.14 -1.22
N LEU A 47 -6.11 7.12 -1.81
CA LEU A 47 -5.68 8.11 -2.79
C LEU A 47 -6.20 7.68 -4.16
N MET A 48 -7.20 8.38 -4.65
CA MET A 48 -7.89 7.99 -5.88
C MET A 48 -7.99 9.16 -6.85
N TRP A 49 -7.89 8.85 -8.14
CA TRP A 49 -8.04 9.85 -9.18
C TRP A 49 -9.51 10.08 -9.57
N GLU A 50 -10.31 9.01 -9.65
CA GLU A 50 -11.72 9.09 -10.06
C GLU A 50 -12.69 9.16 -8.86
N GLN A 51 -13.87 9.75 -9.08
CA GLN A 51 -15.01 9.62 -8.17
C GLN A 51 -15.67 8.27 -8.43
N GLY A 52 -16.01 7.51 -7.38
CA GLY A 52 -16.72 6.23 -7.58
C GLY A 52 -16.49 5.15 -6.55
N LEU A 53 -15.72 5.40 -5.48
CA LEU A 53 -15.69 4.46 -4.36
C LEU A 53 -16.99 4.55 -3.57
N ASP A 54 -17.82 3.52 -3.66
CA ASP A 54 -18.96 3.36 -2.77
C ASP A 54 -18.48 3.07 -1.35
N THR A 55 -18.45 4.11 -0.52
CA THR A 55 -17.98 4.04 0.86
C THR A 55 -18.92 3.26 1.77
N ASN A 56 -20.16 2.99 1.36
CA ASN A 56 -21.13 2.24 2.15
C ASN A 56 -20.85 0.73 2.17
N ARG A 57 -19.90 0.25 1.37
CA ARG A 57 -19.51 -1.18 1.32
C ARG A 57 -18.54 -1.59 2.44
N PHE A 58 -18.14 -0.65 3.31
CA PHE A 58 -17.15 -0.89 4.35
C PHE A 58 -17.78 -0.66 5.73
N ASP A 59 -17.46 -1.55 6.68
CA ASP A 59 -17.87 -1.43 8.08
C ASP A 59 -17.03 -0.39 8.86
N PHE A 60 -16.04 0.20 8.20
CA PHE A 60 -15.16 1.23 8.75
C PHE A 60 -15.23 2.53 7.94
N PRO A 61 -14.93 3.69 8.55
CA PRO A 61 -14.97 4.97 7.84
C PRO A 61 -13.95 5.04 6.70
N VAL A 62 -14.42 5.37 5.50
CA VAL A 62 -13.59 5.59 4.31
C VAL A 62 -13.83 7.00 3.77
N HIS A 63 -12.74 7.75 3.58
CA HIS A 63 -12.76 9.13 3.11
C HIS A 63 -11.81 9.28 1.91
N PRO A 64 -12.31 9.06 0.67
CA PRO A 64 -11.49 9.18 -0.53
C PRO A 64 -10.80 10.53 -0.65
N VAL A 65 -9.51 10.50 -0.96
CA VAL A 65 -8.72 11.71 -1.21
C VAL A 65 -8.46 11.80 -2.69
N ARG A 66 -9.09 12.80 -3.33
CA ARG A 66 -9.00 13.00 -4.77
C ARG A 66 -7.60 13.48 -5.15
N THR A 67 -6.93 12.75 -6.03
CA THR A 67 -5.75 13.20 -6.76
C THR A 67 -6.21 13.88 -8.04
N TYR A 68 -5.88 15.16 -8.23
CA TYR A 68 -6.32 15.93 -9.41
C TYR A 68 -5.58 15.56 -10.71
N THR A 69 -4.48 14.83 -10.62
CA THR A 69 -3.66 14.45 -11.77
C THR A 69 -3.86 12.98 -12.12
N LYS A 70 -4.47 12.72 -13.29
CA LYS A 70 -4.54 11.39 -13.91
C LYS A 70 -3.13 10.83 -14.06
N PHE A 71 -2.92 9.58 -13.66
CA PHE A 71 -1.68 8.91 -14.04
C PHE A 71 -1.76 8.61 -15.55
N PRO A 72 -0.76 9.00 -16.36
CA PRO A 72 -0.84 8.78 -17.80
C PRO A 72 -0.97 7.30 -18.12
N ASP A 73 -1.89 6.95 -19.03
CA ASP A 73 -2.05 5.57 -19.52
C ASP A 73 -0.86 5.13 -20.41
N ASP A 74 -0.16 6.11 -21.01
CA ASP A 74 1.06 5.91 -21.78
C ASP A 74 2.28 6.25 -20.92
N PHE A 75 3.10 5.25 -20.63
CA PHE A 75 4.30 5.38 -19.81
C PHE A 75 5.30 6.41 -20.37
N ASN A 76 5.30 6.68 -21.68
CA ASN A 76 6.15 7.72 -22.26
C ASN A 76 5.72 9.14 -21.89
N LYS A 77 4.50 9.32 -21.38
CA LYS A 77 3.96 10.62 -20.94
C LYS A 77 4.17 10.87 -19.44
N VAL A 78 4.74 9.91 -18.70
CA VAL A 78 5.08 10.08 -17.28
C VAL A 78 6.27 11.04 -17.16
N THR A 79 6.09 12.14 -16.43
CA THR A 79 7.13 13.12 -16.16
C THR A 79 7.26 13.40 -14.66
N PRO A 80 8.43 13.88 -14.19
CA PRO A 80 8.61 14.34 -12.81
C PRO A 80 7.50 15.29 -12.34
N ALA A 81 7.10 16.24 -13.19
CA ALA A 81 6.09 17.24 -12.85
C ALA A 81 4.75 16.60 -12.48
N ILE A 82 4.33 15.55 -13.20
CA ILE A 82 3.10 14.81 -12.91
C ILE A 82 3.19 14.10 -11.55
N LEU A 83 4.35 13.52 -11.23
CA LEU A 83 4.57 12.83 -9.96
C LEU A 83 4.59 13.82 -8.78
N TRP A 84 5.23 14.98 -8.95
CA TRP A 84 5.27 16.05 -7.94
C TRP A 84 3.91 16.73 -7.73
N ASP A 85 3.17 16.99 -8.80
CA ASP A 85 1.86 17.63 -8.73
C ASP A 85 0.85 16.75 -7.96
N ARG A 86 0.90 15.41 -8.14
CA ARG A 86 0.12 14.48 -7.32
C ARG A 86 0.44 14.61 -5.82
N ALA A 87 1.72 14.69 -5.46
CA ALA A 87 2.13 14.84 -4.07
C ALA A 87 1.67 16.19 -3.47
N ILE A 88 1.89 17.29 -4.18
CA ILE A 88 1.57 18.66 -3.71
C ILE A 88 0.06 18.85 -3.56
N ASN A 89 -0.73 18.38 -4.52
CA ASN A 89 -2.18 18.56 -4.47
C ASN A 89 -2.83 17.78 -3.32
N LEU A 90 -2.25 16.63 -2.96
CA LEU A 90 -2.72 15.83 -1.81
C LEU A 90 -2.43 16.51 -0.47
N LEU A 91 -1.27 17.15 -0.32
CA LEU A 91 -0.90 17.91 0.88
C LEU A 91 -1.81 19.13 1.13
N ARG A 92 -2.43 19.66 0.08
CA ARG A 92 -3.36 20.80 0.15
C ARG A 92 -4.78 20.41 0.55
N SER A 93 -5.09 19.12 0.66
CA SER A 93 -6.43 18.66 1.02
C SER A 93 -6.77 19.01 2.47
N LYS A 94 -7.55 20.08 2.68
CA LYS A 94 -8.03 20.46 4.03
C LYS A 94 -8.94 19.40 4.67
N SER A 95 -9.52 18.50 3.86
CA SER A 95 -10.43 17.47 4.37
C SER A 95 -9.72 16.44 5.24
N ILE A 96 -8.48 16.06 4.91
CA ILE A 96 -7.75 15.02 5.65
C ILE A 96 -7.17 15.53 6.98
N HIS A 97 -6.73 16.79 7.04
CA HIS A 97 -6.02 17.35 8.20
C HIS A 97 -6.79 17.19 9.52
N ARG A 98 -8.09 17.50 9.53
CA ARG A 98 -8.92 17.40 10.76
C ARG A 98 -9.01 15.96 11.28
N HIS A 99 -9.10 14.99 10.39
CA HIS A 99 -9.13 13.59 10.80
C HIS A 99 -7.77 13.15 11.33
N LEU A 100 -6.67 13.54 10.67
CA LEU A 100 -5.32 13.18 11.10
C LEU A 100 -4.94 13.82 12.44
N ALA A 101 -5.47 15.00 12.78
CA ALA A 101 -5.28 15.60 14.10
C ALA A 101 -5.86 14.73 15.23
N ALA A 102 -6.91 13.95 14.95
CA ALA A 102 -7.64 13.16 15.93
C ALA A 102 -7.17 11.69 16.05
N VAL A 103 -6.21 11.24 15.23
CA VAL A 103 -5.67 9.87 15.31
C VAL A 103 -4.42 9.78 16.17
N ASP A 104 -4.09 8.56 16.58
CA ASP A 104 -2.88 8.25 17.36
C ASP A 104 -1.73 7.82 16.44
N ILE A 105 -2.05 7.05 15.39
CA ILE A 105 -1.10 6.46 14.44
C ILE A 105 -1.54 6.77 13.01
N ILE A 106 -0.56 7.06 12.16
CA ILE A 106 -0.70 7.09 10.71
C ILE A 106 -0.03 5.83 10.16
N LEU A 107 -0.78 5.05 9.39
CA LEU A 107 -0.31 3.90 8.64
C LEU A 107 -0.39 4.23 7.16
N THR A 108 0.70 4.06 6.43
CA THR A 108 0.72 4.30 4.98
C THR A 108 1.27 3.11 4.23
N ASP A 109 0.97 3.05 2.93
CA ASP A 109 1.80 2.32 1.98
C ASP A 109 2.83 3.27 1.33
N LEU A 110 3.51 2.81 0.30
CA LEU A 110 4.63 3.49 -0.36
C LEU A 110 4.20 4.74 -1.16
N HIS A 111 5.18 5.40 -1.79
CA HIS A 111 4.98 6.50 -2.75
C HIS A 111 4.33 7.74 -2.13
N SER A 112 3.24 8.24 -2.74
CA SER A 112 2.58 9.48 -2.32
C SER A 112 1.99 9.37 -0.91
N ALA A 113 1.49 8.20 -0.52
CA ALA A 113 0.94 7.99 0.80
C ALA A 113 1.99 8.12 1.91
N ALA A 114 3.16 7.50 1.73
CA ALA A 114 4.31 7.62 2.63
C ALA A 114 4.73 9.08 2.85
N LEU A 115 4.80 9.87 1.77
CA LEU A 115 5.17 11.29 1.86
C LEU A 115 4.14 12.11 2.64
N ILE A 116 2.84 11.85 2.43
CA ILE A 116 1.75 12.50 3.19
C ILE A 116 1.85 12.12 4.66
N GLY A 117 2.03 10.83 4.96
CA GLY A 117 2.21 10.34 6.32
C GLY A 117 3.38 11.03 7.02
N ALA A 118 4.52 11.18 6.35
CA ALA A 118 5.69 11.88 6.87
C ALA A 118 5.43 13.37 7.14
N TYR A 119 4.75 14.06 6.23
CA TYR A 119 4.35 15.46 6.43
C TYR A 119 3.45 15.62 7.67
N TYR A 120 2.42 14.77 7.81
CA TYR A 120 1.49 14.86 8.94
C TYR A 120 2.09 14.36 10.25
N LYS A 121 3.02 13.39 10.20
CA LYS A 121 3.82 13.00 11.35
C LYS A 121 4.58 14.20 11.91
N ASN A 122 5.29 14.92 11.04
CA ASN A 122 6.10 16.06 11.45
C ASN A 122 5.27 17.27 11.89
N SER A 123 4.16 17.55 11.21
CA SER A 123 3.30 18.72 11.54
C SER A 123 2.37 18.50 12.73
N LEU A 124 1.95 17.26 13.01
CA LEU A 124 0.99 16.94 14.07
C LEU A 124 1.57 16.06 15.19
N GLY A 125 2.87 15.75 15.16
CA GLY A 125 3.55 14.93 16.17
C GLY A 125 3.03 13.50 16.28
N LYS A 126 2.54 12.92 15.18
CA LYS A 126 1.91 11.58 15.16
C LYS A 126 2.94 10.46 15.07
N LYS A 127 2.53 9.23 15.40
CA LYS A 127 3.30 8.04 15.06
C LYS A 127 3.05 7.66 13.60
N LEU A 128 4.10 7.22 12.91
CA LEU A 128 4.07 6.83 11.51
C LEU A 128 4.64 5.43 11.33
N ALA A 129 3.79 4.53 10.82
CA ALA A 129 4.19 3.24 10.30
C ALA A 129 4.04 3.24 8.77
N ILE A 130 5.04 2.73 8.05
CA ILE A 130 5.00 2.62 6.59
C ILE A 130 5.13 1.15 6.21
N ARG A 131 4.14 0.61 5.49
CA ARG A 131 4.24 -0.69 4.82
C ARG A 131 4.95 -0.50 3.47
N PHE A 132 6.02 -1.24 3.28
CA PHE A 132 6.82 -1.27 2.07
C PHE A 132 6.71 -2.66 1.42
N GLY A 133 6.01 -2.73 0.29
CA GLY A 133 5.89 -3.93 -0.55
C GLY A 133 6.50 -3.74 -1.94
N GLY A 134 7.23 -2.64 -2.17
CA GLY A 134 7.75 -2.25 -3.47
C GLY A 134 9.27 -2.44 -3.59
N ASN A 135 9.80 -2.07 -4.75
CA ASN A 135 11.19 -2.24 -5.16
C ASN A 135 11.82 -0.90 -5.60
N VAL A 136 11.54 0.17 -4.84
CA VAL A 136 11.93 1.56 -5.18
C VAL A 136 13.45 1.74 -5.24
N PHE A 137 14.22 0.93 -4.50
CA PHE A 137 15.67 1.05 -4.49
C PHE A 137 16.37 0.07 -5.44
N ARG A 138 15.64 -0.85 -6.08
CA ARG A 138 16.17 -1.81 -7.06
C ARG A 138 16.30 -1.24 -8.48
N GLN A 139 16.83 -0.01 -8.61
CA GLN A 139 16.94 0.64 -9.92
C GLN A 139 17.85 -0.09 -10.91
N GLY A 140 18.85 -0.84 -10.42
CA GLY A 140 19.79 -1.59 -11.24
C GLY A 140 19.20 -2.85 -11.89
N GLU A 141 17.97 -3.24 -11.54
CA GLU A 141 17.31 -4.44 -12.09
C GLU A 141 16.56 -4.16 -13.40
N TYR A 142 16.32 -2.89 -13.74
CA TYR A 142 15.57 -2.49 -14.94
C TYR A 142 16.53 -2.27 -16.12
N ARG A 143 16.29 -2.97 -17.24
CA ARG A 143 17.11 -3.00 -18.46
C ARG A 143 16.75 -1.90 -19.49
N HIS A 144 15.89 -0.95 -19.11
CA HIS A 144 15.42 0.17 -19.94
C HIS A 144 14.54 -0.20 -21.15
N GLU A 145 13.87 -1.35 -21.15
CA GLU A 145 12.74 -1.65 -22.05
C GLU A 145 11.49 -0.79 -21.68
N ILE A 146 10.37 -0.84 -22.44
CA ILE A 146 9.27 0.16 -22.30
C ILE A 146 8.61 0.14 -20.91
N GLU A 147 8.33 -1.04 -20.33
CA GLU A 147 7.80 -1.17 -18.96
C GLU A 147 8.89 -0.86 -17.91
N ASP A 148 10.14 -1.23 -18.19
CA ASP A 148 11.32 -0.87 -17.41
C ASP A 148 11.54 0.65 -17.32
N LYS A 149 11.21 1.42 -18.36
CA LYS A 149 11.32 2.89 -18.33
C LYS A 149 10.38 3.48 -17.28
N TYR A 150 9.16 2.96 -17.15
CA TYR A 150 8.24 3.39 -16.09
C TYR A 150 8.77 3.04 -14.71
N HIS A 151 9.18 1.78 -14.51
CA HIS A 151 9.68 1.33 -13.21
C HIS A 151 10.99 2.03 -12.81
N TRP A 152 11.86 2.32 -13.78
CA TRP A 152 13.07 3.12 -13.60
C TRP A 152 12.74 4.56 -13.23
N LEU A 153 11.86 5.25 -13.98
CA LEU A 153 11.43 6.62 -13.66
C LEU A 153 10.75 6.66 -12.27
N LYS A 154 9.91 5.67 -11.96
CA LYS A 154 9.24 5.54 -10.67
C LYS A 154 10.29 5.35 -9.56
N GLY A 155 11.25 4.45 -9.73
CA GLY A 155 12.38 4.29 -8.82
C GLY A 155 13.13 5.62 -8.63
N TYR A 156 13.46 6.30 -9.73
CA TYR A 156 14.24 7.55 -9.72
C TYR A 156 13.52 8.68 -8.99
N PHE A 157 12.25 8.91 -9.30
CA PHE A 157 11.50 10.01 -8.70
C PHE A 157 11.01 9.71 -7.29
N PHE A 158 10.65 8.48 -6.98
CA PHE A 158 10.15 8.14 -5.65
C PHE A 158 11.27 7.84 -4.66
N GLN A 159 12.54 7.72 -5.07
CA GLN A 159 13.64 7.50 -4.14
C GLN A 159 13.81 8.64 -3.13
N ILE A 160 13.81 9.90 -3.58
CA ILE A 160 13.97 11.06 -2.68
C ILE A 160 12.77 11.16 -1.70
N PRO A 161 11.50 11.15 -2.16
CA PRO A 161 10.34 11.11 -1.28
C PRO A 161 10.31 9.89 -0.35
N ALA A 162 10.71 8.70 -0.83
CA ALA A 162 10.77 7.50 -0.02
C ALA A 162 11.84 7.62 1.07
N ARG A 163 13.03 8.15 0.76
CA ARG A 163 14.07 8.44 1.77
C ARG A 163 13.57 9.41 2.83
N TYR A 164 12.92 10.49 2.43
CA TYR A 164 12.31 11.43 3.37
C TYR A 164 11.28 10.73 4.27
N ALA A 165 10.37 9.95 3.68
CA ALA A 165 9.31 9.29 4.42
C ALA A 165 9.83 8.20 5.36
N PHE A 166 10.77 7.36 4.92
CA PHE A 166 11.36 6.31 5.75
C PHE A 166 12.22 6.86 6.88
N ASN A 167 12.94 7.98 6.67
CA ASN A 167 13.64 8.65 7.75
C ASN A 167 12.67 9.21 8.81
N ALA A 168 11.52 9.73 8.37
CA ALA A 168 10.47 10.18 9.26
C ALA A 168 9.76 9.01 9.96
N ALA A 169 9.66 7.82 9.38
CA ALA A 169 8.91 6.70 9.95
C ALA A 169 9.42 6.30 11.35
N ASP A 170 8.49 5.97 12.26
CA ASP A 170 8.83 5.30 13.53
C ASP A 170 9.05 3.80 13.29
N ARG A 171 8.30 3.24 12.34
CA ARG A 171 8.33 1.83 11.96
C ARG A 171 8.17 1.67 10.45
N ILE A 172 8.95 0.77 9.89
CA ILE A 172 8.85 0.33 8.50
C ILE A 172 8.49 -1.15 8.55
N ILE A 173 7.45 -1.54 7.84
CA ILE A 173 6.96 -2.92 7.78
C ILE A 173 7.25 -3.45 6.39
N VAL A 174 8.00 -4.53 6.29
CA VAL A 174 8.31 -5.24 5.04
C VAL A 174 7.77 -6.66 5.08
N ASN A 175 7.53 -7.26 3.93
CA ASN A 175 6.97 -8.62 3.85
C ASN A 175 8.02 -9.74 3.81
N GLY A 176 9.31 -9.42 3.70
CA GLY A 176 10.36 -10.42 3.51
C GLY A 176 11.75 -9.91 3.89
N HIS A 177 12.67 -10.85 4.03
CA HIS A 177 14.08 -10.58 4.30
C HIS A 177 14.76 -9.84 3.15
N ASP A 178 14.34 -10.08 1.92
CA ASP A 178 14.89 -9.42 0.73
C ASP A 178 14.65 -7.91 0.75
N LEU A 179 13.43 -7.47 1.10
CA LEU A 179 13.11 -6.04 1.26
C LEU A 179 13.78 -5.44 2.50
N HIS A 180 13.92 -6.22 3.58
CA HIS A 180 14.68 -5.77 4.74
C HIS A 180 16.13 -5.46 4.34
N THR A 181 16.80 -6.42 3.69
CA THR A 181 18.17 -6.28 3.20
C THR A 181 18.30 -5.10 2.22
N GLU A 182 17.39 -4.96 1.26
CA GLU A 182 17.38 -3.82 0.33
C GLU A 182 17.39 -2.48 1.08
N LEU A 183 16.54 -2.32 2.09
CA LEU A 183 16.45 -1.08 2.85
C LEU A 183 17.71 -0.84 3.70
N THR A 184 18.26 -1.88 4.34
CA THR A 184 19.49 -1.73 5.12
C THR A 184 20.69 -1.40 4.24
N ASP A 185 20.80 -2.00 3.06
CA ASP A 185 21.91 -1.79 2.12
C ASP A 185 21.95 -0.36 1.59
N VAL A 186 20.79 0.29 1.46
CA VAL A 186 20.70 1.71 1.06
C VAL A 186 20.77 2.69 2.24
N GLY A 187 21.10 2.20 3.44
CA GLY A 187 21.46 2.98 4.61
C GLY A 187 20.32 3.31 5.58
N PHE A 188 19.19 2.60 5.53
CA PHE A 188 18.14 2.76 6.55
C PHE A 188 18.48 2.00 7.84
N ASP A 189 18.04 2.56 8.96
CA ASP A 189 18.19 1.96 10.29
C ASP A 189 17.37 0.66 10.39
N GLY A 190 18.05 -0.48 10.39
CA GLY A 190 17.44 -1.80 10.53
C GLY A 190 16.61 -1.95 11.81
N GLY A 191 16.92 -1.19 12.87
CA GLY A 191 16.12 -1.20 14.11
C GLY A 191 14.70 -0.63 13.95
N LYS A 192 14.41 0.07 12.84
CA LYS A 192 13.07 0.55 12.49
C LYS A 192 12.32 -0.42 11.58
N ILE A 193 12.99 -1.39 10.98
CA ILE A 193 12.44 -2.28 9.95
C ILE A 193 11.96 -3.57 10.61
N HIS A 194 10.69 -3.90 10.39
CA HIS A 194 10.06 -5.10 10.91
C HIS A 194 9.55 -5.95 9.77
N ILE A 195 9.92 -7.23 9.78
CA ILE A 195 9.44 -8.20 8.81
C ILE A 195 8.10 -8.75 9.34
N ILE A 196 7.02 -8.47 8.61
CA ILE A 196 5.69 -9.03 8.82
C ILE A 196 5.26 -9.66 7.49
N PRO A 197 5.40 -10.99 7.34
CA PRO A 197 5.04 -11.69 6.12
C PRO A 197 3.58 -11.49 5.73
N VAL A 198 3.30 -11.58 4.42
CA VAL A 198 1.92 -11.55 3.93
C VAL A 198 1.22 -12.83 4.37
N GLY A 199 0.12 -12.67 5.12
CA GLY A 199 -0.78 -13.77 5.46
C GLY A 199 -1.75 -14.10 4.33
N PHE A 200 -2.42 -15.24 4.44
CA PHE A 200 -3.53 -15.64 3.59
C PHE A 200 -4.69 -16.15 4.45
N SER A 201 -5.91 -16.09 3.89
CA SER A 201 -7.08 -16.68 4.56
C SER A 201 -7.22 -18.16 4.18
N PRO A 202 -7.16 -19.10 5.14
CA PRO A 202 -7.41 -20.51 4.86
C PRO A 202 -8.86 -20.75 4.44
N ASP A 203 -9.80 -19.87 4.80
CA ASP A 203 -11.21 -19.95 4.41
C ASP A 203 -11.43 -19.66 2.92
N ILE A 204 -10.45 -19.03 2.25
CA ILE A 204 -10.48 -18.76 0.81
C ILE A 204 -9.61 -19.76 0.06
N PHE A 205 -8.42 -20.04 0.60
CA PHE A 205 -7.45 -20.95 -0.01
C PHE A 205 -7.48 -22.32 0.67
N PHE A 206 -8.55 -23.07 0.41
CA PHE A 206 -8.72 -24.46 0.86
C PHE A 206 -8.98 -25.38 -0.34
N PRO A 207 -8.63 -26.68 -0.24
CA PRO A 207 -9.04 -27.65 -1.24
C PRO A 207 -10.58 -27.76 -1.25
N PRO A 208 -11.26 -27.46 -2.36
CA PRO A 208 -12.72 -27.54 -2.39
C PRO A 208 -13.19 -29.00 -2.23
N PRO A 209 -14.33 -29.25 -1.59
CA PRO A 209 -14.90 -30.59 -1.47
C PRO A 209 -15.36 -31.10 -2.84
N ALA A 210 -14.82 -32.24 -3.32
CA ALA A 210 -15.21 -33.10 -4.46
C ALA A 210 -15.55 -32.48 -5.85
N SER A 211 -15.97 -31.21 -5.95
CA SER A 211 -16.30 -30.49 -7.18
C SER A 211 -15.09 -30.21 -8.08
N HIS A 212 -13.89 -30.59 -7.64
CA HIS A 212 -12.72 -30.68 -8.52
C HIS A 212 -12.93 -31.74 -9.62
N GLU A 213 -13.76 -32.78 -9.42
CA GLU A 213 -14.02 -33.75 -10.48
C GLU A 213 -14.60 -33.08 -11.74
N GLU A 214 -15.47 -32.06 -11.64
CA GLU A 214 -16.04 -31.40 -12.83
C GLU A 214 -15.03 -30.55 -13.64
N LEU A 215 -13.99 -30.01 -12.99
CA LEU A 215 -12.87 -29.32 -13.67
C LEU A 215 -11.73 -30.27 -14.10
N LEU A 216 -11.68 -31.47 -13.50
CA LEU A 216 -10.67 -32.49 -13.78
C LEU A 216 -11.13 -33.53 -14.82
N VAL A 217 -12.43 -33.78 -14.97
CA VAL A 217 -13.03 -34.80 -15.86
C VAL A 217 -12.82 -34.49 -17.36
N ALA A 218 -12.49 -33.25 -17.71
CA ALA A 218 -12.29 -32.87 -19.12
C ALA A 218 -10.98 -33.39 -19.74
N ASP A 219 -10.01 -33.89 -18.96
CA ASP A 219 -8.72 -34.31 -19.51
C ASP A 219 -8.01 -35.37 -18.64
N ASN A 220 -7.75 -36.55 -19.21
CA ASN A 220 -7.11 -37.72 -18.57
C ASN A 220 -5.60 -37.52 -18.28
N THR A 221 -5.15 -36.28 -18.20
CA THR A 221 -3.74 -35.94 -17.96
C THR A 221 -3.34 -36.29 -16.51
N PRO A 222 -2.36 -37.19 -16.31
CA PRO A 222 -1.99 -37.72 -14.98
C PRO A 222 -1.19 -36.73 -14.12
N LEU A 223 -0.66 -35.65 -14.71
CA LEU A 223 0.09 -34.60 -14.00
C LEU A 223 -0.26 -33.22 -14.55
N ARG A 224 -0.70 -32.32 -13.67
CA ARG A 224 -1.00 -30.93 -14.02
C ARG A 224 -0.03 -30.00 -13.31
N ILE A 225 0.63 -29.14 -14.08
CA ILE A 225 1.47 -28.08 -13.57
C ILE A 225 0.73 -26.77 -13.84
N LEU A 226 0.37 -26.05 -12.78
CA LEU A 226 -0.35 -24.79 -12.85
C LEU A 226 0.61 -23.64 -12.59
N PHE A 227 0.58 -22.62 -13.47
CA PHE A 227 1.27 -21.35 -13.26
C PHE A 227 0.23 -20.25 -13.02
N TYR A 228 0.34 -19.58 -11.88
CA TYR A 228 -0.48 -18.42 -11.54
C TYR A 228 0.43 -17.20 -11.36
N GLY A 229 0.39 -16.31 -12.35
CA GLY A 229 1.18 -15.09 -12.37
C GLY A 229 0.84 -14.25 -13.58
N ARG A 230 1.23 -12.97 -13.57
CA ARG A 230 1.17 -12.14 -14.77
C ARG A 230 2.34 -12.53 -15.68
N ILE A 231 2.08 -12.61 -16.98
CA ILE A 231 3.12 -12.65 -18.00
C ILE A 231 3.41 -11.19 -18.32
N THR A 232 4.54 -10.70 -17.83
CA THR A 232 5.07 -9.34 -18.05
C THR A 232 6.36 -9.44 -18.83
#